data_AF-A0A8K1GMB3-F1
#
_entry.id   AF-A0A8K1GMB3-F1
#
_cell.length_a   1.000
_cell.length_b   1.000
_cell.length_c   1.000
_cell.angle_alpha   90.00
_cell.angle_beta   90.00
_cell.angle_gamma   90.00
#
_symmetry.space_group_name_H-M   'P 1'
#
loop_
_entity.id
_entity.type
_entity.pdbx_description
1 polymer ?
#
loop_
_entity_poly.entity_id
_entity_poly.type
_entity_poly.pdbx_seq_one_letter_code
_entity_poly.pdbx_strand_id
1 'polypeptide(L)'
;MASDFYLRYYVGHKGKFGHEFLEFEFRPDGKLRYANNSNYKNDVMIRKEAYVHKSVMEELKRIIDDSEITKEDDALWPPPDRVGRQELEIVIGDEHISFTTSKIGSLIDVNQSKQEHLALHRRIGLQLRATLENITRLRAEGQDFRWYLKLKCGNCGEVSEKWQYLRLMDSAPLKGGRGSATMVQKCKLCSRENSIDIISQTIKPYNAEDSEKFKTIVEFECRGLEPVDFQPQDWNDYDEKTKESVGIYEVTHKFVKC
;
A
#
# COMPACT_ATOMS: atom_id res chain seq x y z
N MET A 1 7.07 -9.39 -30.91
CA MET A 1 6.15 -10.50 -30.59
C MET A 1 5.06 -9.91 -29.71
N ALA A 2 3.79 -10.21 -29.94
CA ALA A 2 2.73 -9.69 -29.07
C ALA A 2 2.97 -10.27 -27.67
N SER A 3 3.06 -9.41 -26.65
CA SER A 3 3.15 -9.84 -25.26
C SER A 3 1.88 -10.63 -24.93
N ASP A 4 2.01 -11.89 -24.51
CA ASP A 4 0.87 -12.68 -24.09
C ASP A 4 0.22 -12.00 -22.87
N PHE A 5 -1.08 -11.75 -22.99
CA PHE A 5 -1.89 -11.17 -21.92
C PHE A 5 -3.20 -11.94 -21.78
N TYR A 6 -3.43 -12.45 -20.58
CA TYR A 6 -4.64 -13.17 -20.20
C TYR A 6 -5.02 -12.79 -18.78
N LEU A 7 -6.32 -12.58 -18.56
CA LEU A 7 -6.88 -12.28 -17.24
C LEU A 7 -8.21 -13.01 -17.10
N ARG A 8 -8.35 -13.84 -16.07
CA ARG A 8 -9.61 -14.47 -15.69
C ARG A 8 -9.88 -14.25 -14.21
N TYR A 9 -11.12 -13.88 -13.91
CA TYR A 9 -11.60 -13.79 -12.54
C TYR A 9 -12.90 -14.55 -12.40
N TYR A 10 -12.99 -15.38 -11.35
CA TYR A 10 -14.17 -16.12 -10.97
C TYR A 10 -14.50 -15.85 -9.50
N VAL A 11 -15.79 -15.69 -9.20
CA VAL A 11 -16.32 -15.72 -7.84
C VAL A 11 -17.62 -16.49 -7.83
N GLY A 12 -17.77 -17.44 -6.92
CA GLY A 12 -19.00 -18.20 -6.83
C GLY A 12 -19.15 -19.00 -5.55
N HIS A 13 -20.35 -19.47 -5.32
CA HIS A 13 -20.68 -20.30 -4.18
C HIS A 13 -21.83 -21.25 -4.51
N LYS A 14 -21.93 -22.35 -3.77
CA LYS A 14 -23.05 -23.29 -3.88
C LYS A 14 -23.93 -23.16 -2.65
N GLY A 15 -25.00 -22.38 -2.80
CA GLY A 15 -25.98 -22.13 -1.75
C GLY A 15 -27.18 -23.08 -1.81
N LYS A 16 -28.19 -22.80 -0.99
CA LYS A 16 -29.47 -23.53 -0.99
C LYS A 16 -30.21 -23.46 -2.33
N PHE A 17 -29.97 -22.41 -3.10
CA PHE A 17 -30.63 -22.13 -4.38
C PHE A 17 -29.79 -22.55 -5.59
N GLY A 18 -28.78 -23.40 -5.39
CA GLY A 18 -27.90 -23.91 -6.43
C GLY A 18 -26.56 -23.17 -6.51
N HIS A 19 -25.94 -23.23 -7.68
CA HIS A 19 -24.62 -22.65 -7.92
C HIS A 19 -24.76 -21.23 -8.49
N GLU A 20 -24.37 -20.24 -7.70
CA GLU A 20 -24.33 -18.85 -8.12
C GLU A 20 -22.88 -18.41 -8.34
N PHE A 21 -22.60 -17.76 -9.46
CA PHE A 21 -21.26 -17.27 -9.79
C PHE A 21 -21.27 -16.10 -10.75
N LEU A 22 -20.14 -15.39 -10.76
CA LEU A 22 -19.77 -14.39 -11.75
C LEU A 22 -18.36 -14.72 -12.23
N GLU A 23 -18.17 -14.70 -13.55
CA GLU A 23 -16.89 -14.93 -14.19
C GLU A 23 -16.70 -13.97 -15.35
N PHE A 24 -15.48 -13.44 -15.50
CA PHE A 24 -15.07 -12.76 -16.71
C PHE A 24 -13.65 -13.15 -17.12
N GLU A 25 -13.39 -13.07 -18.42
CA GLU A 25 -12.13 -13.45 -19.04
C GLU A 25 -11.78 -12.45 -20.15
N PHE A 26 -10.55 -11.93 -20.14
CA PHE A 26 -9.94 -11.19 -21.24
C PHE A 26 -8.87 -12.08 -21.89
N ARG A 27 -9.07 -12.36 -23.18
CA ARG A 27 -8.15 -13.19 -23.97
C ARG A 27 -7.11 -12.33 -24.71
N PRO A 28 -5.98 -12.92 -25.16
CA PRO A 28 -4.93 -12.18 -25.86
C PRO A 28 -5.38 -11.48 -27.15
N ASP A 29 -6.45 -11.97 -27.78
CA ASP A 29 -7.07 -11.40 -28.98
C ASP A 29 -8.00 -10.20 -28.69
N GLY A 30 -8.08 -9.75 -27.44
CA GLY A 30 -8.98 -8.68 -27.00
C GLY A 30 -10.42 -9.12 -26.81
N LYS A 31 -10.71 -10.44 -26.84
CA LYS A 31 -12.05 -10.94 -26.55
C LYS A 31 -12.33 -10.93 -25.05
N LEU A 32 -13.35 -10.16 -24.65
CA LEU A 32 -13.96 -10.19 -23.33
C LEU A 32 -15.11 -11.19 -23.33
N ARG A 33 -15.10 -12.12 -22.36
CA ARG A 33 -16.20 -13.04 -22.08
C ARG A 33 -16.70 -12.79 -20.67
N TYR A 34 -18.02 -12.77 -20.49
CA TYR A 34 -18.68 -12.52 -19.22
C TYR A 34 -19.79 -13.54 -19.01
N ALA A 35 -19.84 -14.12 -17.82
CA ALA A 35 -20.86 -15.04 -17.36
C ALA A 35 -21.34 -14.66 -15.96
N ASN A 36 -22.64 -14.61 -15.75
CA ASN A 36 -23.24 -14.40 -14.43
C ASN A 36 -24.46 -15.30 -14.26
N ASN A 37 -24.45 -16.09 -13.19
CA ASN A 37 -25.55 -16.94 -12.77
C ASN A 37 -25.91 -16.60 -11.32
N SER A 38 -27.08 -16.00 -11.09
CA SER A 38 -27.49 -15.54 -9.76
C SER A 38 -28.66 -16.32 -9.16
N ASN A 39 -29.33 -17.21 -9.91
CA ASN A 39 -30.51 -17.99 -9.48
C ASN A 39 -31.60 -17.22 -8.69
N TYR A 40 -31.52 -15.89 -8.65
CA TYR A 40 -32.35 -15.02 -7.84
C TYR A 40 -33.66 -14.82 -8.61
N LYS A 41 -34.78 -15.27 -8.04
CA LYS A 41 -36.09 -15.23 -8.70
C LYS A 41 -36.15 -15.97 -10.06
N ASN A 42 -35.41 -17.07 -10.20
CA ASN A 42 -35.33 -17.86 -11.44
C ASN A 42 -34.76 -17.08 -12.64
N ASP A 43 -33.84 -16.16 -12.39
CA ASP A 43 -33.16 -15.44 -13.46
C ASP A 43 -32.36 -16.39 -14.37
N VAL A 44 -32.26 -16.03 -15.65
CA VAL A 44 -31.55 -16.84 -16.64
C VAL A 44 -30.08 -16.45 -16.64
N MET A 45 -29.19 -17.44 -16.74
CA MET A 45 -27.75 -17.19 -16.83
C MET A 45 -27.42 -16.18 -17.94
N ILE A 46 -26.75 -15.10 -17.56
CA ILE A 46 -26.30 -14.06 -18.48
C ILE A 46 -24.96 -14.49 -19.05
N ARG A 47 -24.85 -14.54 -20.38
CA ARG A 47 -23.59 -14.71 -21.10
C ARG A 47 -23.43 -13.61 -22.13
N LYS A 48 -22.29 -12.93 -22.13
CA LYS A 48 -21.96 -11.87 -23.08
C LYS A 48 -20.53 -12.04 -23.55
N GLU A 49 -20.31 -11.71 -24.82
CA GLU A 49 -18.98 -11.66 -25.42
C GLU A 49 -18.87 -10.37 -26.23
N ALA A 50 -17.70 -9.73 -26.17
CA ALA A 50 -17.39 -8.54 -26.94
C ALA A 50 -15.89 -8.50 -27.23
N TYR A 51 -15.48 -7.73 -28.24
CA TYR A 51 -14.07 -7.38 -28.42
C TYR A 51 -13.84 -6.00 -27.85
N VAL A 52 -12.76 -5.85 -27.09
CA VAL A 52 -12.33 -4.56 -26.54
C VAL A 52 -11.18 -4.00 -27.38
N HIS A 53 -11.08 -2.67 -27.41
CA HIS A 53 -9.98 -2.00 -28.07
C HIS A 53 -8.66 -2.24 -27.33
N LYS A 54 -7.54 -2.18 -28.04
CA LYS A 54 -6.20 -2.36 -27.46
C LYS A 54 -5.93 -1.42 -26.27
N SER A 55 -6.44 -0.19 -26.29
CA SER A 55 -6.30 0.75 -25.17
C SER A 55 -6.90 0.23 -23.86
N VAL A 56 -7.97 -0.56 -23.92
CA VAL A 56 -8.55 -1.22 -22.73
C VAL A 56 -7.61 -2.30 -22.21
N MET A 57 -7.00 -3.07 -23.11
CA MET A 57 -6.04 -4.11 -22.76
C MET A 57 -4.77 -3.52 -22.13
N GLU A 58 -4.25 -2.41 -22.67
CA GLU A 58 -3.08 -1.72 -22.10
C GLU A 58 -3.39 -1.10 -20.74
N GLU A 59 -4.60 -0.58 -20.52
CA GLU A 59 -5.00 -0.08 -19.21
C GLU A 59 -5.15 -1.20 -18.17
N LEU A 60 -5.67 -2.38 -18.57
CA LEU A 60 -5.70 -3.55 -17.69
C LEU A 60 -4.30 -3.99 -17.27
N LYS A 61 -3.34 -4.04 -18.21
CA LYS A 61 -1.93 -4.31 -17.91
C LYS A 61 -1.38 -3.28 -16.92
N ARG A 62 -1.60 -1.98 -17.18
CA ARG A 62 -1.15 -0.89 -16.30
C ARG A 62 -1.69 -1.05 -14.87
N ILE A 63 -2.97 -1.42 -14.71
CA ILE A 63 -3.59 -1.66 -13.41
C ILE A 63 -2.94 -2.87 -12.70
N ILE A 64 -2.65 -3.94 -13.44
CA ILE A 64 -1.99 -5.14 -12.90
C ILE A 64 -0.56 -4.80 -12.45
N ASP A 65 0.20 -4.11 -13.29
CA ASP A 65 1.57 -3.69 -12.97
C ASP A 65 1.61 -2.79 -11.73
N ASP A 66 0.75 -1.77 -11.66
CA ASP A 66 0.65 -0.84 -10.52
C ASP A 66 0.24 -1.53 -9.21
N SER A 67 -0.50 -2.64 -9.32
CA SER A 67 -0.96 -3.41 -8.16
C SER A 67 0.12 -4.29 -7.55
N GLU A 68 1.18 -4.61 -8.31
CA GLU A 68 2.24 -5.55 -7.93
C GLU A 68 1.73 -6.96 -7.59
N ILE A 69 0.51 -7.31 -8.03
CA ILE A 69 -0.19 -8.56 -7.70
C ILE A 69 0.56 -9.82 -8.15
N THR A 70 1.43 -9.72 -9.15
CA THR A 70 2.26 -10.83 -9.63
C THR A 70 3.38 -11.23 -8.66
N LYS A 71 3.64 -10.41 -7.64
CA LYS A 71 4.60 -10.69 -6.56
C LYS A 71 3.98 -11.41 -5.36
N GLU A 72 2.65 -11.57 -5.34
CA GLU A 72 1.92 -12.19 -4.23
C GLU A 72 1.82 -13.72 -4.39
N ASP A 73 1.51 -14.39 -3.28
CA ASP A 73 1.33 -15.84 -3.21
C ASP A 73 0.15 -16.21 -2.30
N ASP A 74 -0.64 -17.20 -2.73
CA ASP A 74 -1.87 -17.61 -2.07
C ASP A 74 -1.71 -18.75 -1.05
N ALA A 75 -0.49 -19.23 -0.78
CA ALA A 75 -0.26 -20.38 0.11
C ALA A 75 -0.78 -20.18 1.54
N LEU A 76 -0.94 -18.93 1.98
CA LEU A 76 -1.47 -18.57 3.30
C LEU A 76 -2.90 -18.00 3.24
N TRP A 77 -3.52 -17.95 2.06
CA TRP A 77 -4.87 -17.42 1.89
C TRP A 77 -5.88 -18.41 2.46
N PRO A 78 -7.03 -17.94 2.96
CA PRO A 78 -8.10 -18.83 3.39
C PRO A 78 -8.52 -19.76 2.23
N PRO A 79 -8.47 -21.08 2.39
CA PRO A 79 -8.87 -21.99 1.32
C PRO A 79 -10.37 -21.85 1.03
N PRO A 80 -10.83 -22.13 -0.20
CA PRO A 80 -12.24 -22.13 -0.55
C PRO A 80 -13.10 -22.96 0.42
N ASP A 81 -14.26 -22.44 0.76
CA ASP A 81 -15.15 -23.05 1.74
C ASP A 81 -16.61 -23.11 1.26
N ARG A 82 -17.54 -23.38 2.18
CA ARG A 82 -18.98 -23.44 1.88
C ARG A 82 -19.59 -22.06 1.59
N VAL A 83 -18.96 -20.98 2.06
CA VAL A 83 -19.42 -19.60 1.83
C VAL A 83 -19.10 -19.17 0.41
N GLY A 84 -17.96 -19.61 -0.13
CA GLY A 84 -17.66 -19.51 -1.55
C GLY A 84 -16.19 -19.64 -1.90
N ARG A 85 -15.92 -19.39 -3.18
CA ARG A 85 -14.61 -19.47 -3.82
C ARG A 85 -14.39 -18.24 -4.68
N GLN A 86 -13.16 -17.74 -4.69
CA GLN A 86 -12.64 -16.78 -5.65
C GLN A 86 -11.40 -17.35 -6.34
N GLU A 87 -11.26 -17.08 -7.63
CA GLU A 87 -10.09 -17.42 -8.42
C GLU A 87 -9.66 -16.21 -9.25
N LEU A 88 -8.37 -15.96 -9.34
CA LEU A 88 -7.77 -14.95 -10.19
C LEU A 88 -6.58 -15.57 -10.93
N GLU A 89 -6.58 -15.49 -12.24
CA GLU A 89 -5.51 -16.03 -13.08
C GLU A 89 -5.05 -14.95 -14.06
N ILE A 90 -3.74 -14.71 -14.10
CA ILE A 90 -3.14 -13.65 -14.91
C ILE A 90 -1.90 -14.21 -15.61
N VAL A 91 -1.81 -13.98 -16.92
CA VAL A 91 -0.58 -14.11 -17.70
C VAL A 91 -0.24 -12.73 -18.23
N ILE A 92 0.96 -12.24 -17.97
CA ILE A 92 1.46 -10.96 -18.47
C ILE A 92 2.95 -11.06 -18.80
N GLY A 93 3.28 -11.02 -20.09
CA GLY A 93 4.65 -11.25 -20.53
C GLY A 93 5.10 -12.67 -20.19
N ASP A 94 6.16 -12.80 -19.38
CA ASP A 94 6.70 -14.09 -18.93
C ASP A 94 6.18 -14.52 -17.54
N GLU A 95 5.33 -13.71 -16.90
CA GLU A 95 4.76 -13.99 -15.57
C GLU A 95 3.41 -14.70 -15.69
N HIS A 96 3.21 -15.75 -14.90
CA HIS A 96 1.93 -16.46 -14.75
C HIS A 96 1.62 -16.65 -13.27
N ILE A 97 0.49 -16.12 -12.82
CA ILE A 97 -0.05 -16.32 -11.48
C ILE A 97 -1.45 -16.92 -11.53
N SER A 98 -1.78 -17.71 -10.51
CA SER A 98 -3.10 -18.30 -10.34
C SER A 98 -3.39 -18.43 -8.84
N PHE A 99 -4.30 -17.59 -8.35
CA PHE A 99 -4.72 -17.59 -6.96
C PHE A 99 -6.09 -18.25 -6.77
N THR A 100 -6.27 -18.89 -5.63
CA THR A 100 -7.53 -19.47 -5.18
C THR A 100 -7.75 -19.22 -3.68
N THR A 101 -8.88 -18.59 -3.32
CA THR A 101 -9.24 -18.31 -1.92
C THR A 101 -10.73 -18.50 -1.65
N SER A 102 -11.13 -18.47 -0.38
CA SER A 102 -12.53 -18.33 0.04
C SER A 102 -13.11 -16.98 -0.40
N LYS A 103 -14.43 -16.86 -0.31
CA LYS A 103 -15.12 -15.60 -0.60
C LYS A 103 -14.85 -14.55 0.47
N ILE A 104 -14.22 -13.45 0.09
CA ILE A 104 -13.96 -12.29 0.95
C ILE A 104 -15.18 -11.37 0.90
N GLY A 105 -15.92 -11.26 2.01
CA GLY A 105 -17.14 -10.44 2.09
C GLY A 105 -16.89 -9.00 2.54
N SER A 106 -15.82 -8.78 3.30
CA SER A 106 -15.50 -7.50 3.91
C SER A 106 -14.01 -7.34 4.18
N LEU A 107 -13.60 -6.10 4.46
CA LEU A 107 -12.25 -5.81 4.97
C LEU A 107 -11.97 -6.47 6.33
N ILE A 108 -13.01 -6.85 7.08
CA ILE A 108 -12.82 -7.54 8.36
C ILE A 108 -12.27 -8.95 8.11
N ASP A 109 -12.82 -9.66 7.12
CA ASP A 109 -12.39 -11.02 6.75
C ASP A 109 -10.92 -11.02 6.31
N VAL A 110 -10.51 -9.98 5.58
CA VAL A 110 -9.11 -9.71 5.22
C VAL A 110 -8.24 -9.52 6.47
N ASN A 111 -8.63 -8.59 7.34
CA ASN A 111 -7.83 -8.23 8.52
C ASN A 111 -7.73 -9.36 9.56
N GLN A 112 -8.67 -10.32 9.54
CA GLN A 112 -8.68 -11.50 10.43
C GLN A 112 -8.03 -12.72 9.79
N SER A 113 -7.83 -12.74 8.48
CA SER A 113 -7.06 -13.78 7.81
C SER A 113 -5.61 -13.73 8.30
N LYS A 114 -4.91 -14.86 8.30
CA LYS A 114 -3.49 -14.95 8.73
C LYS A 114 -2.54 -14.11 7.86
N GLN A 115 -3.06 -13.37 6.89
CA GLN A 115 -2.35 -12.39 6.10
C GLN A 115 -2.83 -10.97 6.40
N GLU A 116 -1.94 -10.22 7.03
CA GLU A 116 -1.99 -8.75 7.11
C GLU A 116 -1.75 -8.07 5.73
N HIS A 117 -1.94 -8.76 4.60
CA HIS A 117 -1.46 -8.29 3.28
C HIS A 117 -2.54 -7.79 2.30
N LEU A 118 -3.82 -8.10 2.52
CA LEU A 118 -4.90 -7.63 1.61
C LEU A 118 -5.48 -6.25 1.99
N ALA A 119 -5.01 -5.64 3.09
CA ALA A 119 -5.07 -4.19 3.29
C ALA A 119 -3.65 -3.69 3.07
N LEU A 120 -3.43 -2.98 1.96
CA LEU A 120 -2.16 -2.41 1.49
C LEU A 120 -1.47 -1.53 2.55
N HIS A 121 -0.95 -2.11 3.64
CA HIS A 121 -0.09 -1.48 4.62
C HIS A 121 1.27 -1.32 3.95
N ARG A 122 1.41 -0.25 3.16
CA ARG A 122 2.70 0.05 2.55
C ARG A 122 3.60 0.60 3.63
N ARG A 123 4.71 -0.09 3.89
CA ARG A 123 5.80 0.49 4.68
C ARG A 123 6.56 1.45 3.78
N ILE A 124 6.71 2.68 4.24
CA ILE A 124 7.48 3.69 3.53
C ILE A 124 8.59 4.17 4.46
N GLY A 125 9.83 3.92 4.07
CA GLY A 125 11.02 4.39 4.76
C GLY A 125 11.37 5.81 4.34
N LEU A 126 11.56 6.71 5.31
CA LEU A 126 12.17 8.01 5.09
C LEU A 126 13.69 7.87 5.20
N GLN A 127 14.38 8.07 4.08
CA GLN A 127 15.83 8.13 4.04
C GLN A 127 16.31 9.58 4.11
N LEU A 128 17.28 9.83 5.00
CA LEU A 128 17.97 11.11 5.12
C LEU A 128 19.36 10.99 4.49
N ARG A 129 19.83 12.08 3.89
CA ARG A 129 21.23 12.31 3.54
C ARG A 129 21.60 13.71 4.02
N ALA A 130 22.68 13.81 4.78
CA ALA A 130 23.24 15.07 5.27
C ALA A 130 24.76 14.97 5.41
N THR A 131 25.43 16.11 5.33
CA THR A 131 26.84 16.28 5.67
C THR A 131 26.95 16.61 7.16
N LEU A 132 27.75 15.85 7.91
CA LEU A 132 27.93 16.05 9.35
C LEU A 132 29.33 16.58 9.61
N GLU A 133 29.41 17.69 10.34
CA GLU A 133 30.67 18.25 10.83
C GLU A 133 30.72 18.09 12.35
N ASN A 134 31.65 17.27 12.85
CA ASN A 134 31.88 17.03 14.28
C ASN A 134 30.64 16.55 15.08
N ILE A 135 29.64 15.97 14.40
CA ILE A 135 28.42 15.42 14.99
C ILE A 135 28.30 13.93 14.68
N THR A 136 27.71 13.19 15.62
CA THR A 136 27.22 11.82 15.39
C THR A 136 25.91 11.59 16.14
N ARG A 137 25.25 10.45 15.90
CA ARG A 137 23.99 10.04 16.55
C ARG A 137 22.84 11.04 16.39
N LEU A 138 22.77 11.73 15.24
CA LEU A 138 21.62 12.56 14.88
C LEU A 138 20.36 11.69 14.86
N ARG A 139 19.37 12.00 15.71
CA ARG A 139 18.14 11.22 15.82
C ARG A 139 16.97 12.11 16.23
N ALA A 140 15.76 11.68 15.88
CA ALA A 140 14.56 12.18 16.50
C ALA A 140 14.53 11.73 17.98
N GLU A 141 14.56 12.69 18.91
CA GLU A 141 14.54 12.43 20.35
C GLU A 141 13.24 12.92 20.97
N GLY A 142 12.66 12.12 21.88
CA GLY A 142 11.38 12.39 22.53
C GLY A 142 10.18 11.82 21.78
N GLN A 143 9.11 11.51 22.52
CA GLN A 143 7.84 11.04 21.93
C GLN A 143 7.04 12.19 21.29
N ASP A 144 7.40 13.43 21.59
CA ASP A 144 6.79 14.67 21.13
C ASP A 144 7.47 15.24 19.87
N PHE A 145 8.56 14.62 19.40
CA PHE A 145 9.22 14.98 18.14
C PHE A 145 8.24 14.98 16.98
N ARG A 146 8.28 16.04 16.16
CA ARG A 146 7.33 16.28 15.07
C ARG A 146 7.93 15.95 13.72
N TRP A 147 7.44 14.88 13.10
CA TRP A 147 7.73 14.54 11.72
C TRP A 147 6.83 15.35 10.78
N TYR A 148 7.34 16.45 10.23
CA TYR A 148 6.59 17.31 9.31
C TYR A 148 6.56 16.73 7.89
N LEU A 149 5.37 16.34 7.42
CA LEU A 149 5.15 15.62 6.18
C LEU A 149 4.05 16.26 5.32
N LYS A 150 4.19 16.12 4.01
CA LYS A 150 3.07 16.20 3.07
C LYS A 150 2.56 14.79 2.83
N LEU A 151 1.23 14.62 2.88
CA LEU A 151 0.60 13.32 2.74
C LEU A 151 -0.29 13.30 1.49
N LYS A 152 -0.21 12.23 0.72
CA LYS A 152 -1.03 11.94 -0.46
C LYS A 152 -2.07 10.88 -0.14
N CYS A 153 -3.31 11.10 -0.53
CA CYS A 153 -4.37 10.10 -0.45
C CYS A 153 -4.13 9.01 -1.50
N GLY A 154 -3.99 7.76 -1.05
CA GLY A 154 -3.80 6.60 -1.94
C GLY A 154 -5.00 6.29 -2.84
N ASN A 155 -6.17 6.86 -2.56
CA ASN A 155 -7.39 6.60 -3.33
C ASN A 155 -7.61 7.59 -4.49
N CYS A 156 -7.45 8.88 -4.23
CA CYS A 156 -7.77 9.94 -5.21
C CYS A 156 -6.55 10.79 -5.61
N GLY A 157 -5.38 10.54 -5.02
CA GLY A 157 -4.16 11.28 -5.31
C GLY A 157 -4.05 12.65 -4.65
N GLU A 158 -5.07 13.12 -3.93
CA GLU A 158 -5.06 14.43 -3.25
C GLU A 158 -3.88 14.56 -2.28
N VAL A 159 -3.09 15.64 -2.42
CA VAL A 159 -1.94 15.95 -1.56
C VAL A 159 -2.29 17.08 -0.60
N SER A 160 -1.88 16.97 0.67
CA SER A 160 -2.15 17.99 1.67
C SER A 160 -1.55 19.36 1.32
N GLU A 161 -2.38 20.40 1.28
CA GLU A 161 -1.94 21.79 1.05
C GLU A 161 -1.01 22.33 2.14
N LYS A 162 -1.20 21.91 3.40
CA LYS A 162 -0.38 22.33 4.55
C LYS A 162 0.49 21.19 5.05
N TRP A 163 1.61 21.54 5.67
CA TRP A 163 2.42 20.58 6.41
C TRP A 163 1.61 19.99 7.56
N GLN A 164 1.65 18.66 7.67
CA GLN A 164 1.07 17.91 8.78
C GLN A 164 2.21 17.35 9.60
N TYR A 165 2.02 17.11 10.90
CA TYR A 165 3.05 16.49 11.72
C TYR A 165 2.54 15.22 12.39
N LEU A 166 3.44 14.25 12.54
CA LEU A 166 3.22 13.03 13.31
C LEU A 166 4.12 13.05 14.55
N ARG A 167 3.61 12.57 15.70
CA ARG A 167 4.37 12.41 16.94
C ARG A 167 4.09 11.04 17.53
N LEU A 168 5.09 10.37 18.09
CA LEU A 168 4.91 9.04 18.69
C LEU A 168 3.84 9.02 19.79
N MET A 169 3.78 10.10 20.59
CA MET A 169 2.82 10.24 21.68
C MET A 169 1.35 10.31 21.23
N ASP A 170 1.09 10.64 19.95
CA ASP A 170 -0.26 10.75 19.41
C ASP A 170 -0.81 9.38 18.93
N SER A 171 -0.02 8.31 19.02
CA SER A 171 -0.45 6.97 18.62
C SER A 171 -1.63 6.49 19.47
N ALA A 172 -2.73 6.16 18.81
CA ALA A 172 -3.96 5.73 19.43
C ALA A 172 -4.53 4.46 18.75
N PRO A 173 -5.25 3.60 19.50
CA PRO A 173 -5.85 2.40 18.93
C PRO A 173 -6.93 2.74 17.90
N LEU A 174 -6.90 2.07 16.76
CA LEU A 174 -7.91 2.17 15.72
C LEU A 174 -9.16 1.38 16.10
N LYS A 175 -10.33 1.88 15.66
CA LYS A 175 -11.61 1.18 15.83
C LYS A 175 -11.56 -0.20 15.17
N GLY A 176 -12.10 -1.21 15.86
CA GLY A 176 -12.25 -2.57 15.32
C GLY A 176 -10.99 -3.43 15.38
N GLY A 177 -10.04 -3.13 16.29
CA GLY A 177 -8.85 -3.97 16.49
C GLY A 177 -7.83 -3.89 15.36
N ARG A 178 -7.90 -2.84 14.53
CA ARG A 178 -7.03 -2.66 13.34
C ARG A 178 -5.61 -2.20 13.68
N GLY A 179 -5.12 -2.40 14.90
CA GLY A 179 -3.84 -1.85 15.37
C GLY A 179 -3.95 -0.40 15.84
N SER A 180 -2.84 0.34 15.80
CA SER A 180 -2.73 1.76 16.18
C SER A 180 -2.51 2.66 14.96
N ALA A 181 -2.74 3.96 15.15
CA ALA A 181 -2.28 4.97 14.22
C ALA A 181 -1.90 6.25 14.95
N THR A 182 -0.84 6.89 14.49
CA THR A 182 -0.40 8.21 14.92
C THR A 182 -1.31 9.31 14.38
N MET A 183 -1.88 9.12 13.20
CA MET A 183 -2.84 10.06 12.62
C MET A 183 -3.94 9.34 11.85
N VAL A 184 -5.17 9.79 12.04
CA VAL A 184 -6.36 9.37 11.29
C VAL A 184 -7.05 10.61 10.75
N GLN A 185 -7.32 10.65 9.45
CA GLN A 185 -8.05 11.76 8.83
C GLN A 185 -8.85 11.35 7.60
N LYS A 186 -9.91 12.12 7.33
CA LYS A 186 -10.70 11.99 6.10
C LYS A 186 -10.10 12.83 4.98
N CYS A 187 -9.95 12.22 3.81
CA CYS A 187 -9.54 12.95 2.61
C CYS A 187 -10.58 14.03 2.28
N LYS A 188 -10.13 15.26 2.07
CA LYS A 188 -11.03 16.39 1.75
C LYS A 188 -11.71 16.24 0.38
N LEU A 189 -11.10 15.51 -0.54
CA LEU A 189 -11.63 15.29 -1.89
C LEU A 189 -12.60 14.10 -1.96
N CYS A 190 -12.13 12.89 -1.62
CA CYS A 190 -12.93 11.66 -1.76
C CYS A 190 -13.64 11.19 -0.48
N SER A 191 -13.51 11.94 0.63
CA SER A 191 -14.08 11.60 1.95
C SER A 191 -13.62 10.28 2.58
N ARG A 192 -12.74 9.51 1.93
CA ARG A 192 -12.18 8.26 2.47
C ARG A 192 -11.39 8.54 3.75
N GLU A 193 -11.66 7.75 4.79
CA GLU A 193 -10.88 7.75 6.03
C GLU A 193 -9.58 6.99 5.80
N ASN A 194 -8.47 7.65 6.11
CA ASN A 194 -7.13 7.11 5.96
C ASN A 194 -6.35 7.30 7.27
N SER A 195 -5.30 6.51 7.44
CA SER A 195 -4.44 6.60 8.61
C SER A 195 -2.97 6.33 8.27
N ILE A 196 -2.08 6.75 9.15
CA ILE A 196 -0.64 6.52 9.06
C ILE A 196 -0.09 6.35 10.48
N ASP A 197 0.83 5.41 10.67
CA ASP A 197 1.49 5.17 11.96
C ASP A 197 3.01 5.27 11.85
N ILE A 198 3.66 5.76 12.90
CA ILE A 198 5.12 5.74 13.02
C ILE A 198 5.55 4.39 13.60
N ILE A 199 6.44 3.69 12.91
CA ILE A 199 6.98 2.42 13.39
C ILE A 199 8.15 2.70 14.33
N SER A 200 7.87 2.94 15.62
CA SER A 200 8.84 3.44 16.60
C SER A 200 10.17 2.68 16.65
N GLN A 201 10.14 1.35 16.51
CA GLN A 201 11.33 0.48 16.52
C GLN A 201 12.25 0.64 15.30
N THR A 202 11.80 1.33 14.25
CA THR A 202 12.59 1.59 13.03
C THR A 202 13.36 2.90 13.10
N ILE A 203 13.13 3.70 14.15
CA ILE A 203 13.84 4.97 14.35
C ILE A 203 15.31 4.67 14.60
N LYS A 204 16.17 5.10 13.69
CA LYS A 204 17.61 4.82 13.71
C LYS A 204 18.41 6.13 13.70
N PRO A 205 19.52 6.21 14.45
CA PRO A 205 20.40 7.35 14.39
C PRO A 205 21.11 7.44 13.04
N TYR A 206 21.39 8.65 12.60
CA TYR A 206 22.29 8.98 11.50
C TYR A 206 23.65 9.38 12.10
N ASN A 207 24.67 8.56 11.87
CA ASN A 207 25.98 8.68 12.49
C ASN A 207 27.00 9.30 11.51
N ALA A 208 28.19 9.63 12.02
CA ALA A 208 29.28 10.17 11.22
C ALA A 208 29.65 9.28 10.01
N GLU A 209 29.65 7.96 10.17
CA GLU A 209 29.92 6.99 9.10
C GLU A 209 28.86 6.96 7.98
N ASP A 210 27.67 7.47 8.28
CA ASP A 210 26.55 7.57 7.34
C ASP A 210 26.58 8.88 6.55
N SER A 211 27.46 9.83 6.91
CA SER A 211 27.51 11.15 6.27
C SER A 211 27.59 11.04 4.74
N GLU A 212 26.85 11.92 4.06
CA GLU A 212 26.68 11.96 2.60
C GLU A 212 26.00 10.72 1.96
N LYS A 213 25.51 9.76 2.75
CA LYS A 213 24.80 8.57 2.25
C LYS A 213 23.33 8.61 2.63
N PHE A 214 22.48 8.07 1.76
CA PHE A 214 21.09 7.86 2.14
C PHE A 214 20.96 6.71 3.13
N LYS A 215 20.35 7.00 4.28
CA LYS A 215 20.04 6.01 5.31
C LYS A 215 18.60 6.17 5.79
N THR A 216 17.88 5.05 5.88
CA THR A 216 16.54 5.03 6.48
C THR A 216 16.62 5.38 7.97
N ILE A 217 15.97 6.48 8.37
CA ILE A 217 15.96 6.97 9.75
C ILE A 217 14.65 6.67 10.47
N VAL A 218 13.55 6.40 9.73
CA VAL A 218 12.25 5.99 10.26
C VAL A 218 11.42 5.35 9.15
N GLU A 219 10.52 4.43 9.51
CA GLU A 219 9.51 3.86 8.63
C GLU A 219 8.09 4.22 9.11
N PHE A 220 7.18 4.37 8.16
CA PHE A 220 5.76 4.63 8.39
C PHE A 220 4.91 3.49 7.87
N GLU A 221 3.94 3.05 8.66
CA GLU A 221 2.89 2.15 8.20
C GLU A 221 1.75 2.97 7.58
N CYS A 222 1.61 2.91 6.26
CA CYS A 222 0.69 3.74 5.50
C CYS A 222 -0.62 3.00 5.22
N ARG A 223 -1.75 3.56 5.65
CA ARG A 223 -3.10 3.00 5.45
C ARG A 223 -3.96 4.01 4.69
N GLY A 224 -3.65 4.18 3.40
CA GLY A 224 -4.31 5.13 2.50
C GLY A 224 -3.78 6.57 2.55
N LEU A 225 -2.79 6.86 3.42
CA LEU A 225 -2.01 8.10 3.42
C LEU A 225 -0.54 7.76 3.22
N GLU A 226 0.04 8.26 2.14
CA GLU A 226 1.46 8.06 1.81
C GLU A 226 2.21 9.39 2.00
N PRO A 227 3.35 9.43 2.71
CA PRO A 227 4.19 10.62 2.74
C PRO A 227 4.87 10.83 1.39
N VAL A 228 4.85 12.07 0.91
CA VAL A 228 5.40 12.46 -0.40
C VAL A 228 6.43 13.58 -0.31
N ASP A 229 6.49 14.27 0.84
CA ASP A 229 7.47 15.32 1.11
C ASP A 229 7.74 15.35 2.62
N PHE A 230 8.94 15.76 3.00
CA PHE A 230 9.40 15.87 4.38
C PHE A 230 10.14 17.19 4.58
N GLN A 231 9.77 17.92 5.64
CA GLN A 231 10.45 19.14 6.02
C GLN A 231 11.44 18.84 7.16
N PRO A 232 12.74 18.68 6.88
CA PRO A 232 13.75 18.72 7.93
C PRO A 232 13.79 20.12 8.55
N GLN A 233 14.18 20.21 9.81
CA GLN A 233 14.57 21.49 10.42
C GLN A 233 16.09 21.63 10.32
N ASP A 234 16.56 22.78 9.84
CA ASP A 234 17.99 23.10 9.80
C ASP A 234 18.51 23.36 11.22
N TRP A 235 19.78 23.00 11.46
CA TRP A 235 20.41 23.15 12.78
C TRP A 235 21.92 23.38 12.68
N ASN A 236 22.43 24.37 13.41
CA ASN A 236 23.85 24.66 13.60
C ASN A 236 24.08 25.09 15.05
N ASP A 237 25.22 24.72 15.64
CA ASP A 237 25.60 25.10 17.01
C ASP A 237 27.13 25.11 17.18
N TYR A 238 27.62 25.41 18.38
CA TYR A 238 29.04 25.41 18.73
C TYR A 238 29.30 24.54 19.95
N ASP A 239 30.23 23.57 19.84
CA ASP A 239 30.60 22.72 20.97
C ASP A 239 31.61 23.44 21.87
N GLU A 240 31.16 23.94 23.03
CA GLU A 240 32.00 24.64 23.99
C GLU A 240 33.14 23.78 24.56
N LYS A 241 32.99 22.45 24.59
CA LYS A 241 33.96 21.52 25.17
C LYS A 241 35.10 21.23 24.21
N THR A 242 34.78 20.99 22.93
CA THR A 242 35.81 20.75 21.90
C THR A 242 36.33 22.03 21.26
N LYS A 243 35.62 23.16 21.43
CA LYS A 243 35.88 24.45 20.77
C LYS A 243 35.84 24.34 19.25
N GLU A 244 34.91 23.55 18.74
CA GLU A 244 34.71 23.33 17.31
C GLU A 244 33.28 23.67 16.91
N SER A 245 33.12 24.10 15.64
CA SER A 245 31.80 24.18 15.01
C SER A 245 31.20 22.80 14.87
N VAL A 246 29.89 22.71 15.12
CA VAL A 246 29.09 21.51 14.84
C VAL A 246 27.97 21.87 13.88
N GLY A 247 27.85 21.10 12.80
CA GLY A 247 26.95 21.45 11.71
C GLY A 247 26.29 20.25 11.04
N ILE A 248 25.04 20.46 10.61
CA ILE A 248 24.30 19.55 9.75
C ILE A 248 23.98 20.31 8.47
N TYR A 249 24.60 19.91 7.36
CA TYR A 249 24.48 20.61 6.08
C TYR A 249 23.83 19.73 5.01
N GLU A 250 23.35 20.39 3.95
CA GLU A 250 22.83 19.75 2.74
C GLU A 250 21.78 18.66 3.03
N VAL A 251 20.89 18.93 4.00
CA VAL A 251 19.88 17.96 4.40
C VAL A 251 18.93 17.71 3.23
N THR A 252 18.94 16.47 2.75
CA THR A 252 18.04 16.00 1.70
C THR A 252 17.39 14.70 2.13
N HIS A 253 16.27 14.37 1.49
CA HIS A 253 15.50 13.20 1.83
C HIS A 253 14.96 12.50 0.59
N LYS A 254 14.58 11.23 0.77
CA LYS A 254 13.75 10.50 -0.19
C LYS A 254 12.92 9.45 0.53
N PHE A 255 11.81 9.06 -0.08
CA PHE A 255 10.98 7.97 0.39
C PHE A 255 11.28 6.70 -0.41
N VAL A 256 11.38 5.57 0.29
CA VAL A 256 11.53 4.24 -0.31
C VAL A 256 10.37 3.37 0.13
N LYS A 257 9.76 2.64 -0.80
CA LYS A 257 8.81 1.59 -0.46
C LYS A 257 9.60 0.40 0.08
N CYS A 258 9.21 -0.10 1.24
CA CYS A 258 9.85 -1.21 1.93
C CYS A 258 9.09 -2.53 1.68
#